data_AF-A0A9D7DK20-F1
#
_entry.id   AF-A0A9D7DK20-F1
#
_cell.length_a   1.000
_cell.length_b   1.000
_cell.length_c   1.000
_cell.angle_alpha   90.00
_cell.angle_beta   90.00
_cell.angle_gamma   90.00
#
_symmetry.space_group_name_H-M   'P 1'
#
loop_
_entity.id
_entity.type
_entity.pdbx_description
1 polymer ?
#
loop_
_entity_poly.entity_id
_entity_poly.type
_entity_poly.pdbx_seq_one_letter_code
_entity_poly.pdbx_strand_id
1 'polypeptide(L)'
;MAGAQKGTNAYELGIKVALQVPRIVPFRFLRSVRSSAPTTRADIGYGLFRRVGLYGLESFNTSFGYVWKQNPRIWHDVRLVDVSYNSLYYSSDAFNAFLDTNLVVKRSFEEQFIIGHGYTYTITTQQRNGNAGYLLASIAVDESGNLLSAAFRLGGPRPEEGDKLFDRRFSQYVRFRPELRYYSPLSRRGDRVVARLLAGVALPYGNSDVVPYVKQFFVGGTNSVRAFRARSVGPGIYVPDASSGVLIDQTGDIRFEANLEYRFTIAGFLKGAVFGDAGNIWLVNDDPQRPGGDLEWSHVLSELAVGAGLGLRFDPEVIVVRLDLATPLRQPSLPEGDRWVFDDLQPRIFDNVVFNIAIGYPF
;
A
#
# COMPACT_ATOMS: atom_id res chain seq x y z
N MET A 1 10.11 -6.91 -37.83
CA MET A 1 10.20 -6.80 -36.36
C MET A 1 10.94 -5.53 -35.99
N ALA A 2 10.23 -4.40 -35.80
CA ALA A 2 10.80 -3.11 -35.36
C ALA A 2 9.69 -2.14 -34.92
N GLY A 3 8.80 -2.58 -34.02
CA GLY A 3 7.63 -1.79 -33.59
C GLY A 3 7.28 -1.85 -32.10
N ALA A 4 8.06 -2.54 -31.26
CA ALA A 4 7.68 -2.88 -29.89
C ALA A 4 8.64 -2.36 -28.80
N GLN A 5 9.25 -1.18 -28.99
CA GLN A 5 10.24 -0.59 -28.06
C GLN A 5 10.20 0.95 -28.08
N LYS A 6 9.03 1.59 -27.94
CA LYS A 6 8.98 3.01 -27.52
C LYS A 6 8.58 3.07 -26.05
N GLY A 7 9.44 3.62 -25.19
CA GLY A 7 9.13 3.84 -23.77
C GLY A 7 9.58 2.77 -22.76
N THR A 8 10.58 1.96 -23.08
CA THR A 8 11.20 1.05 -22.10
C THR A 8 12.17 1.76 -21.16
N ASN A 9 12.79 2.84 -21.62
CA ASN A 9 13.72 3.63 -20.81
C ASN A 9 12.97 4.64 -19.95
N ALA A 10 13.23 4.61 -18.66
CA ALA A 10 12.81 5.62 -17.70
C ALA A 10 14.01 6.15 -16.93
N TYR A 11 13.96 7.42 -16.57
CA TYR A 11 14.93 8.04 -15.68
C TYR A 11 14.22 8.83 -14.60
N GLU A 12 14.81 8.82 -13.41
CA GLU A 12 14.32 9.52 -12.24
C GLU A 12 15.45 10.35 -11.64
N LEU A 13 15.18 11.62 -11.38
CA LEU A 13 16.09 12.55 -10.72
C LEU A 13 15.33 13.16 -9.55
N GLY A 14 15.87 13.06 -8.34
CA GLY A 14 15.24 13.65 -7.17
C GLY A 14 16.25 14.21 -6.20
N ILE A 15 15.85 15.28 -5.51
CA ILE A 15 16.57 15.85 -4.38
C ILE A 15 15.66 15.74 -3.16
N LYS A 16 16.19 15.19 -2.08
CA LYS A 16 15.50 15.12 -0.79
C LYS A 16 16.39 15.65 0.31
N VAL A 17 15.86 16.60 1.08
CA VAL A 17 16.49 17.11 2.30
C VAL A 17 15.65 16.64 3.48
N ALA A 18 16.28 15.98 4.44
CA ALA A 18 15.61 15.49 5.64
C ALA A 18 16.36 15.96 6.88
N LEU A 19 15.63 16.51 7.84
CA LEU A 19 16.11 16.94 9.14
C LEU A 19 15.47 16.08 10.23
N GLN A 20 16.31 15.51 11.10
CA GLN A 20 15.87 14.79 12.28
C GLN A 20 16.50 15.42 13.52
N VAL A 21 15.65 15.87 14.43
CA VAL A 21 16.09 16.51 15.68
C VAL A 21 15.62 15.64 16.84
N PRO A 22 16.51 15.10 17.71
CA PRO A 22 16.16 14.18 18.80
C PRO A 22 15.53 14.92 20.02
N ARG A 23 14.64 15.87 19.73
CA ARG A 23 13.78 16.59 20.66
C ARG A 23 12.62 17.18 19.88
N ILE A 24 11.57 17.58 20.58
CA ILE A 24 10.43 18.26 19.95
C ILE A 24 10.75 19.73 19.78
N VAL A 25 10.67 20.19 18.53
CA VAL A 25 10.89 21.57 18.10
C VAL A 25 9.83 21.87 17.03
N PRO A 26 9.23 23.07 17.00
CA PRO A 26 9.45 24.20 17.90
C PRO A 26 8.64 24.14 19.20
N PHE A 27 7.66 23.24 19.30
CA PHE A 27 6.72 23.26 20.41
C PHE A 27 7.24 22.51 21.65
N ARG A 28 7.42 23.21 22.77
CA ARG A 28 8.09 22.67 23.98
C ARG A 28 7.19 21.83 24.91
N PHE A 29 6.00 21.39 24.48
CA PHE A 29 4.96 20.88 25.40
C PHE A 29 5.10 19.41 25.83
N LEU A 30 5.73 18.53 25.04
CA LEU A 30 5.90 17.11 25.44
C LEU A 30 7.24 16.88 26.17
N ARG A 31 7.44 17.59 27.30
CA ARG A 31 8.68 17.54 28.10
C ARG A 31 8.95 16.20 28.82
N SER A 32 8.04 15.22 28.75
CA SER A 32 8.12 14.06 29.63
C SER A 32 7.72 12.76 28.92
N VAL A 33 8.71 12.10 28.34
CA VAL A 33 8.69 10.64 28.25
C VAL A 33 10.09 10.12 28.57
N ARG A 34 10.29 9.66 29.81
CA ARG A 34 11.59 9.20 30.34
C ARG A 34 12.25 8.04 29.57
N SER A 35 11.52 7.34 28.69
CA SER A 35 12.02 6.10 28.04
C SER A 35 12.43 6.24 26.57
N SER A 36 12.16 7.38 25.92
CA SER A 36 12.73 7.68 24.61
C SER A 36 12.70 9.19 24.33
N ALA A 37 13.78 9.73 23.77
CA ALA A 37 13.79 11.11 23.32
C ALA A 37 12.87 11.23 22.09
N PRO A 38 11.82 12.06 22.14
CA PRO A 38 10.96 12.27 20.99
C PRO A 38 11.76 12.92 19.86
N THR A 39 11.49 12.54 18.62
CA THR A 39 12.22 13.00 17.43
C THR A 39 11.30 13.83 16.55
N THR A 40 11.70 15.07 16.27
CA THR A 40 11.09 15.88 15.21
C THR A 40 11.64 15.43 13.87
N ARG A 41 10.76 15.23 12.89
CA ARG A 41 11.10 14.94 11.50
C ARG A 41 10.54 16.02 10.62
N ALA A 42 11.39 16.56 9.75
CA ALA A 42 10.97 17.45 8.68
C ALA A 42 11.68 16.98 7.41
N ASP A 43 10.96 16.88 6.31
CA ASP A 43 11.58 16.63 5.02
C ASP A 43 10.89 17.40 3.92
N ILE A 44 11.68 17.73 2.91
CA ILE A 44 11.25 18.34 1.67
C ILE A 44 11.93 17.58 0.53
N GLY A 45 11.18 17.27 -0.51
CA GLY A 45 11.64 16.53 -1.66
C GLY A 45 11.01 17.05 -2.94
N TYR A 46 11.83 17.09 -3.99
CA TYR A 46 11.38 17.36 -5.35
C TYR A 46 11.97 16.30 -6.27
N GLY A 47 11.14 15.74 -7.15
CA GLY A 47 11.53 14.66 -8.04
C GLY A 47 10.92 14.82 -9.43
N LEU A 48 11.73 14.51 -10.44
CA LEU A 48 11.36 14.44 -11.84
C LEU A 48 11.52 12.99 -12.31
N PHE A 49 10.42 12.42 -12.78
CA PHE A 49 10.40 11.14 -13.45
C PHE A 49 10.11 11.36 -14.93
N ARG A 50 10.81 10.63 -15.80
CA ARG A 50 10.51 10.60 -17.23
C ARG A 50 10.45 9.18 -17.71
N ARG A 51 9.38 8.86 -18.43
CA ARG A 51 9.34 7.71 -19.32
C ARG A 51 9.51 8.17 -20.76
N VAL A 52 10.63 7.79 -21.37
CA VAL A 52 11.06 8.33 -22.67
C VAL A 52 10.00 8.08 -23.74
N GLY A 53 9.53 9.15 -24.38
CA GLY A 53 8.54 9.07 -25.45
C GLY A 53 7.09 8.84 -25.00
N LEU A 54 6.80 8.80 -23.69
CA LEU A 54 5.44 8.65 -23.18
C LEU A 54 5.01 9.86 -22.34
N TYR A 55 5.58 10.02 -21.14
CA TYR A 55 5.18 11.06 -20.19
C TYR A 55 6.32 11.46 -19.25
N GLY A 56 6.17 12.60 -18.59
CA GLY A 56 7.03 13.08 -17.52
C GLY A 56 6.20 13.53 -16.33
N LEU A 57 6.59 13.08 -15.13
CA LEU A 57 5.96 13.44 -13.86
C LEU A 57 6.90 14.30 -13.04
N GLU A 58 6.37 15.36 -12.44
CA GLU A 58 7.03 16.06 -11.35
C GLU A 58 6.30 15.77 -10.04
N SER A 59 7.08 15.71 -8.97
CA SER A 59 6.60 15.38 -7.65
C SER A 59 7.23 16.33 -6.63
N PHE A 60 6.41 16.90 -5.78
CA PHE A 60 6.84 17.69 -4.63
C PHE A 60 6.23 17.10 -3.38
N ASN A 61 7.06 16.84 -2.38
CA ASN A 61 6.63 16.29 -1.11
C ASN A 61 7.25 17.08 0.03
N THR A 62 6.47 17.45 1.03
CA THR A 62 7.01 17.97 2.29
C THR A 62 6.24 17.38 3.46
N SER A 63 6.96 17.01 4.51
CA SER A 63 6.35 16.52 5.74
C SER A 63 6.97 17.15 6.98
N PHE A 64 6.16 17.30 8.01
CA PHE A 64 6.59 17.74 9.34
C PHE A 64 5.84 16.96 10.42
N GLY A 65 6.56 16.40 11.38
CA GLY A 65 5.96 15.53 12.38
C GLY A 65 6.86 15.14 13.55
N TYR A 66 6.31 14.31 14.43
CA TYR A 66 6.95 13.81 15.63
C TYR A 66 6.82 12.29 15.74
N VAL A 67 7.91 11.65 16.16
CA VAL A 67 7.91 10.24 16.52
C VAL A 67 8.44 10.07 17.93
N TRP A 68 7.72 9.31 18.76
CA TRP A 68 8.16 9.03 20.13
C TRP A 68 7.66 7.68 20.61
N LYS A 69 8.37 7.11 21.58
CA LYS A 69 7.91 5.93 22.33
C LYS A 69 7.42 6.39 23.68
N GLN A 70 6.13 6.20 23.98
CA GLN A 70 5.56 6.47 25.30
C GLN A 70 6.20 5.56 26.37
N ASN A 71 6.42 4.30 26.00
CA ASN A 71 7.13 3.30 26.79
C ASN A 71 7.75 2.25 25.83
N PRO A 72 8.48 1.23 26.31
CA PRO A 72 9.07 0.21 25.43
C PRO A 72 8.06 -0.53 24.53
N ARG A 73 6.76 -0.50 24.86
CA ARG A 73 5.66 -1.20 24.17
C ARG A 73 4.82 -0.32 23.27
N ILE A 74 4.83 1.01 23.44
CA ILE A 74 3.91 1.93 22.76
C ILE A 74 4.71 2.98 21.99
N TRP A 75 4.42 3.09 20.69
CA TRP A 75 5.03 4.03 19.76
C TRP A 75 3.98 4.89 19.09
N HIS A 76 4.36 6.13 18.81
CA HIS A 76 3.52 7.11 18.15
C HIS A 76 4.31 7.73 17.00
N ASP A 77 3.66 7.89 15.85
CA ASP A 77 4.16 8.64 14.70
C ASP A 77 3.06 9.60 14.24
N VAL A 78 3.26 10.90 14.47
CA VAL A 78 2.33 11.96 14.09
C VAL A 78 2.95 12.79 12.97
N ARG A 79 2.27 12.86 11.84
CA ARG A 79 2.52 13.83 10.77
C ARG A 79 1.56 14.98 10.95
N LEU A 80 2.08 16.12 11.40
CA LEU A 80 1.30 17.34 11.58
C LEU A 80 1.04 18.07 10.27
N VAL A 81 1.92 17.92 9.29
CA VAL A 81 1.71 18.41 7.92
C VAL A 81 2.30 17.38 6.98
N ASP A 82 1.52 16.95 6.00
CA ASP A 82 1.90 16.05 4.91
C ASP A 82 1.37 16.66 3.62
N VAL A 83 2.26 17.24 2.82
CA VAL A 83 1.92 17.82 1.52
C VAL A 83 2.53 16.97 0.42
N SER A 84 1.71 16.59 -0.55
CA SER A 84 2.12 15.85 -1.74
C SER A 84 1.46 16.48 -2.96
N TYR A 85 2.28 16.86 -3.93
CA TYR A 85 1.85 17.33 -5.24
C TYR A 85 2.49 16.46 -6.31
N ASN A 86 1.68 15.94 -7.22
CA ASN A 86 2.16 15.23 -8.40
C ASN A 86 1.42 15.73 -9.63
N SER A 87 2.15 16.00 -10.71
CA SER A 87 1.58 16.46 -11.97
C SER A 87 2.37 15.96 -13.18
N LEU A 88 1.70 15.90 -14.32
CA LEU A 88 2.33 15.66 -15.60
C LEU A 88 2.93 16.98 -16.13
N TYR A 89 4.25 17.13 -16.08
CA TYR A 89 4.92 18.25 -16.77
C TYR A 89 5.06 18.01 -18.28
N TYR A 90 4.87 16.77 -18.72
CA TYR A 90 4.90 16.40 -20.14
C TYR A 90 4.04 15.17 -20.41
N SER A 91 3.33 15.21 -21.54
CA SER A 91 2.63 14.07 -22.12
C SER A 91 2.80 14.09 -23.64
N SER A 92 2.91 12.92 -24.26
CA SER A 92 2.92 12.77 -25.72
C SER A 92 1.50 12.55 -26.27
N ASP A 93 1.26 12.91 -27.53
CA ASP A 93 -0.06 12.73 -28.15
C ASP A 93 -0.51 11.27 -28.17
N ALA A 94 0.41 10.34 -28.43
CA ALA A 94 0.13 8.91 -28.38
C ALA A 94 -0.28 8.45 -26.97
N PHE A 95 0.33 9.03 -25.93
CA PHE A 95 -0.03 8.72 -24.55
C PHE A 95 -1.38 9.35 -24.18
N ASN A 96 -1.66 10.58 -24.59
CA ASN A 96 -2.96 11.22 -24.39
C ASN A 96 -4.09 10.41 -25.04
N ALA A 97 -3.91 9.98 -26.29
CA ALA A 97 -4.87 9.12 -26.98
C ALA A 97 -5.11 7.80 -26.23
N PHE A 98 -4.06 7.20 -25.66
CA PHE A 98 -4.17 6.01 -24.82
C PHE A 98 -4.91 6.28 -23.50
N LEU A 99 -4.69 7.44 -22.86
CA LEU A 99 -5.41 7.83 -21.64
C LEU A 99 -6.90 8.07 -21.93
N ASP A 100 -7.23 8.63 -23.08
CA ASP A 100 -8.62 8.90 -23.47
C ASP A 100 -9.43 7.61 -23.73
N THR A 101 -8.77 6.53 -24.14
CA THR A 101 -9.40 5.21 -24.25
C THR A 101 -9.40 4.42 -22.94
N ASN A 102 -8.59 4.83 -21.94
CA ASN A 102 -8.42 4.10 -20.68
C ASN A 102 -8.63 5.04 -19.48
N LEU A 103 -9.89 5.31 -19.16
CA LEU A 103 -10.26 6.24 -18.08
C LEU A 103 -9.67 5.86 -16.71
N VAL A 104 -9.56 4.57 -16.41
CA VAL A 104 -8.93 4.08 -15.16
C VAL A 104 -7.47 4.50 -15.09
N VAL A 105 -6.74 4.35 -16.20
CA VAL A 105 -5.34 4.76 -16.26
C VAL A 105 -5.21 6.27 -16.22
N LYS A 106 -6.10 7.01 -16.93
CA LYS A 106 -6.13 8.48 -16.90
C LYS A 106 -6.22 9.04 -15.48
N ARG A 107 -7.08 8.48 -14.64
CA ARG A 107 -7.21 8.87 -13.22
C ARG A 107 -5.92 8.72 -12.42
N SER A 108 -5.04 7.78 -12.77
CA SER A 108 -3.73 7.61 -12.11
C SER A 108 -2.73 8.73 -12.40
N PHE A 109 -2.97 9.49 -13.47
CA PHE A 109 -2.13 10.61 -13.93
C PHE A 109 -2.76 11.99 -13.71
N GLU A 110 -3.97 12.05 -13.15
CA GLU A 110 -4.58 13.32 -12.77
C GLU A 110 -3.70 14.05 -11.76
N GLU A 111 -3.63 15.37 -11.91
CA GLU A 111 -2.89 16.20 -10.97
C GLU A 111 -3.51 16.09 -9.57
N GLN A 112 -2.67 15.80 -8.57
CA GLN A 112 -3.13 15.55 -7.22
C GLN A 112 -2.41 16.48 -6.26
N PHE A 113 -3.18 17.35 -5.61
CA PHE A 113 -2.70 18.20 -4.54
C PHE A 113 -3.31 17.76 -3.21
N ILE A 114 -2.47 17.20 -2.35
CA ILE A 114 -2.86 16.58 -1.09
C ILE A 114 -2.18 17.37 0.03
N ILE A 115 -2.97 17.86 0.97
CA ILE A 115 -2.47 18.46 2.21
C ILE A 115 -3.22 17.81 3.36
N GLY A 116 -2.48 17.13 4.21
CA GLY A 116 -3.07 16.31 5.24
C GLY A 116 -2.26 16.16 6.50
N HIS A 117 -2.79 15.31 7.35
CA HIS A 117 -2.29 14.93 8.65
C HIS A 117 -2.33 13.41 8.74
N GLY A 118 -1.41 12.85 9.51
CA GLY A 118 -1.34 11.41 9.71
C GLY A 118 -1.04 11.08 11.16
N TYR A 119 -1.60 10.00 11.66
CA TYR A 119 -1.24 9.45 12.94
C TYR A 119 -1.18 7.94 12.89
N THR A 120 -0.05 7.37 13.31
CA THR A 120 0.12 5.95 13.52
C THR A 120 0.39 5.69 15.00
N TYR A 121 -0.45 4.84 15.58
CA TYR A 121 -0.29 4.30 16.93
C TYR A 121 0.08 2.84 16.86
N THR A 122 1.22 2.45 17.44
CA THR A 122 1.67 1.06 17.49
C THR A 122 1.83 0.59 18.92
N ILE A 123 1.28 -0.57 19.24
CA ILE A 123 1.44 -1.23 20.53
C ILE A 123 1.96 -2.65 20.32
N THR A 124 2.88 -3.09 21.19
CA THR A 124 3.35 -4.46 21.25
C THR A 124 3.24 -5.06 22.64
N THR A 125 2.86 -6.34 22.71
CA THR A 125 2.87 -7.12 23.95
C THR A 125 4.21 -7.83 24.18
N GLN A 126 5.20 -7.63 23.29
CA GLN A 126 6.48 -8.31 23.36
C GLN A 126 7.18 -8.06 24.71
N GLN A 127 7.57 -9.15 25.36
CA GLN A 127 8.35 -9.11 26.58
C GLN A 127 9.84 -9.04 26.22
N ARG A 128 10.59 -8.17 26.90
CA ARG A 128 12.01 -7.91 26.59
C ARG A 128 12.89 -9.17 26.64
N ASN A 129 12.58 -10.10 27.54
CA ASN A 129 13.35 -11.34 27.77
C ASN A 129 12.49 -12.62 27.72
N GLY A 130 11.33 -12.57 27.05
CA GLY A 130 10.39 -13.70 26.99
C GLY A 130 10.38 -14.39 25.63
N ASN A 131 10.37 -15.73 25.63
CA ASN A 131 10.08 -16.53 24.43
C ASN A 131 8.58 -16.87 24.35
N ALA A 132 7.72 -15.97 24.80
CA ALA A 132 6.28 -16.12 24.72
C ALA A 132 5.76 -15.49 23.41
N GLY A 133 4.63 -15.99 22.93
CA GLY A 133 3.96 -15.37 21.79
C GLY A 133 3.60 -13.92 22.09
N TYR A 134 3.69 -13.06 21.07
CA TYR A 134 3.41 -11.64 21.22
C TYR A 134 2.65 -11.08 20.02
N LEU A 135 1.98 -9.97 20.29
CA LEU A 135 1.16 -9.22 19.35
C LEU A 135 1.84 -7.88 19.07
N LEU A 136 1.73 -7.42 17.84
CA LEU A 136 2.01 -6.06 17.42
C LEU A 136 0.78 -5.56 16.69
N ALA A 137 0.13 -4.53 17.22
CA ALA A 137 -1.02 -3.88 16.60
C ALA A 137 -0.64 -2.45 16.21
N SER A 138 -0.93 -2.06 14.98
CA SER A 138 -0.75 -0.70 14.48
C SER A 138 -2.07 -0.18 13.92
N ILE A 139 -2.42 1.06 14.27
CA ILE A 139 -3.57 1.76 13.71
C ILE A 139 -3.05 3.05 13.11
N ALA A 140 -3.25 3.22 11.80
CA ALA A 140 -2.90 4.45 11.10
C ALA A 140 -4.15 5.15 10.56
N VAL A 141 -4.20 6.47 10.73
CA VAL A 141 -5.23 7.34 10.17
C VAL A 141 -4.53 8.44 9.40
N ASP A 142 -4.89 8.61 8.13
CA ASP A 142 -4.51 9.77 7.32
C ASP A 142 -5.76 10.56 6.97
N GLU A 143 -5.69 11.87 7.08
CA GLU A 143 -6.74 12.79 6.69
C GLU A 143 -6.15 13.85 5.78
N SER A 144 -6.88 14.26 4.74
CA SER A 144 -6.47 15.32 3.82
C SER A 144 -7.61 16.30 3.62
N GLY A 145 -7.28 17.59 3.53
CA GLY A 145 -8.18 18.65 3.09
C GLY A 145 -9.01 19.33 4.19
N ASN A 146 -9.14 18.80 5.41
CA ASN A 146 -10.01 19.40 6.43
C ASN A 146 -9.51 20.74 6.95
N LEU A 147 -8.21 20.87 7.26
CA LEU A 147 -7.69 22.17 7.72
C LEU A 147 -7.81 23.24 6.64
N LEU A 148 -7.58 22.87 5.36
CA LEU A 148 -7.81 23.76 4.23
C LEU A 148 -9.28 24.12 4.09
N SER A 149 -10.17 23.14 4.06
CA SER A 149 -11.61 23.39 3.95
C SER A 149 -12.12 24.27 5.10
N ALA A 150 -11.63 24.07 6.32
CA ALA A 150 -11.94 24.93 7.46
C ALA A 150 -11.46 26.38 7.24
N ALA A 151 -10.23 26.57 6.72
CA ALA A 151 -9.71 27.89 6.40
C ALA A 151 -10.50 28.58 5.27
N PHE A 152 -10.86 27.87 4.20
CA PHE A 152 -11.68 28.40 3.10
C PHE A 152 -13.07 28.82 3.58
N ARG A 153 -13.68 28.04 4.48
CA ARG A 153 -14.97 28.38 5.10
C ARG A 153 -14.96 29.69 5.90
N LEU A 154 -13.80 30.15 6.36
CA LEU A 154 -13.68 31.48 6.99
C LEU A 154 -13.84 32.61 5.96
N GLY A 155 -13.54 32.35 4.68
CA GLY A 155 -13.63 33.30 3.58
C GLY A 155 -14.96 33.28 2.82
N GLY A 156 -15.83 32.29 3.05
CA GLY A 156 -17.14 32.19 2.41
C GLY A 156 -17.65 30.76 2.26
N PRO A 157 -18.87 30.58 1.71
CA PRO A 157 -19.38 29.26 1.38
C PRO A 157 -18.57 28.61 0.24
N ARG A 158 -18.55 27.28 0.23
CA ARG A 158 -17.85 26.50 -0.80
C ARG A 158 -18.47 26.75 -2.18
N PRO A 159 -17.67 27.09 -3.22
CA PRO A 159 -18.14 27.18 -4.59
C PRO A 159 -18.67 25.84 -5.12
N GLU A 160 -19.53 25.87 -6.16
CA GLU A 160 -20.02 24.65 -6.82
C GLU A 160 -18.89 23.82 -7.45
N GLU A 161 -17.88 24.50 -8.01
CA GLU A 161 -16.69 23.85 -8.59
C GLU A 161 -15.72 23.25 -7.56
N GLY A 162 -15.98 23.48 -6.26
CA GLY A 162 -15.10 23.08 -5.16
C GLY A 162 -14.03 24.11 -4.81
N ASP A 163 -13.41 23.93 -3.64
CA ASP A 163 -12.36 24.81 -3.15
C ASP A 163 -11.05 24.53 -3.90
N LYS A 164 -10.43 25.58 -4.44
CA LYS A 164 -9.18 25.50 -5.21
C LYS A 164 -8.04 26.21 -4.50
N LEU A 165 -6.88 25.56 -4.42
CA LEU A 165 -5.61 26.18 -4.03
C LEU A 165 -4.67 26.16 -5.24
N PHE A 166 -4.08 27.31 -5.58
CA PHE A 166 -3.25 27.45 -6.80
C PHE A 166 -3.97 26.99 -8.08
N ASP A 167 -5.26 27.34 -8.22
CA ASP A 167 -6.13 26.94 -9.34
C ASP A 167 -6.34 25.42 -9.49
N ARG A 168 -6.08 24.66 -8.43
CA ARG A 168 -6.27 23.20 -8.39
C ARG A 168 -7.17 22.80 -7.22
N ARG A 169 -8.13 21.91 -7.47
CA ARG A 169 -8.97 21.33 -6.42
C ARG A 169 -8.10 20.44 -5.54
N PHE A 170 -8.06 20.71 -4.23
CA PHE A 170 -7.32 19.86 -3.31
C PHE A 170 -8.13 18.63 -2.92
N SER A 171 -7.44 17.52 -2.69
CA SER A 171 -8.09 16.25 -2.34
C SER A 171 -8.54 16.23 -0.90
N GLN A 172 -9.79 15.80 -0.66
CA GLN A 172 -10.36 15.64 0.67
C GLN A 172 -10.83 14.21 0.93
N TYR A 173 -10.18 13.54 1.88
CA TYR A 173 -10.44 12.14 2.20
C TYR A 173 -9.98 11.79 3.62
N VAL A 174 -10.44 10.64 4.12
CA VAL A 174 -9.94 10.00 5.34
C VAL A 174 -9.58 8.57 5.01
N ARG A 175 -8.45 8.10 5.53
CA ARG A 175 -7.94 6.75 5.29
C ARG A 175 -7.55 6.11 6.59
N PHE A 176 -8.20 5.00 6.91
CA PHE A 176 -8.00 4.20 8.11
C PHE A 176 -7.30 2.89 7.75
N ARG A 177 -6.26 2.50 8.50
CA ARG A 177 -5.44 1.31 8.24
C ARG A 177 -5.05 0.60 9.55
N PRO A 178 -5.84 -0.38 10.00
CA PRO A 178 -5.44 -1.27 11.08
C PRO A 178 -4.56 -2.40 10.54
N GLU A 179 -3.53 -2.75 11.30
CA GLU A 179 -2.66 -3.88 11.04
C GLU A 179 -2.40 -4.64 12.34
N LEU A 180 -2.48 -5.96 12.28
CA LEU A 180 -2.23 -6.86 13.39
C LEU A 180 -1.20 -7.89 12.96
N ARG A 181 -0.14 -8.07 13.76
CA ARG A 181 0.87 -9.12 13.58
C ARG A 181 0.99 -9.93 14.85
N TYR A 182 0.85 -11.24 14.73
CA TYR A 182 1.01 -12.18 15.83
C TYR A 182 2.21 -13.08 15.55
N TYR A 183 3.05 -13.25 16.57
CA TYR A 183 4.24 -14.08 16.53
C TYR A 183 4.11 -15.13 17.62
N SER A 184 4.16 -16.41 17.25
CA SER A 184 4.12 -17.53 18.18
C SER A 184 5.38 -18.40 18.02
N PRO A 185 6.29 -18.40 19.00
CA PRO A 185 7.42 -19.32 18.98
C PRO A 185 6.91 -20.75 19.23
N LEU A 186 7.32 -21.69 18.38
CA LEU A 186 6.93 -23.09 18.47
C LEU A 186 8.02 -23.98 19.06
N SER A 187 9.28 -23.60 18.89
CA SER A 187 10.40 -24.40 19.39
C SER A 187 11.52 -23.53 19.94
N ARG A 188 12.42 -24.15 20.72
CA ARG A 188 13.67 -23.52 21.16
C ARG A 188 14.69 -23.36 20.03
N ARG A 189 14.47 -24.00 18.87
CA ARG A 189 15.35 -23.90 17.67
C ARG A 189 15.02 -22.68 16.79
N GLY A 190 14.09 -21.84 17.22
CA GLY A 190 13.74 -20.58 16.54
C GLY A 190 12.52 -20.67 15.62
N ASP A 191 11.89 -21.86 15.52
CA ASP A 191 10.70 -22.07 14.71
C ASP A 191 9.53 -21.23 15.24
N ARG A 192 8.75 -20.64 14.35
CA ARG A 192 7.65 -19.76 14.73
C ARG A 192 6.54 -19.74 13.70
N VAL A 193 5.33 -19.51 14.17
CA VAL A 193 4.20 -19.10 13.34
C VAL A 193 4.10 -17.59 13.40
N VAL A 194 3.93 -16.97 12.23
CA VAL A 194 3.64 -15.55 12.11
C VAL A 194 2.34 -15.40 11.36
N ALA A 195 1.40 -14.67 11.95
CA ALA A 195 0.16 -14.30 11.31
C ALA A 195 0.10 -12.78 11.16
N ARG A 196 -0.47 -12.30 10.04
CA ARG A 196 -0.74 -10.90 9.79
C ARG A 196 -2.18 -10.74 9.34
N LEU A 197 -2.86 -9.74 9.85
CA LEU A 197 -4.09 -9.21 9.31
C LEU A 197 -3.88 -7.73 8.99
N LEU A 198 -4.23 -7.32 7.79
CA LEU A 198 -4.21 -5.92 7.36
C LEU A 198 -5.57 -5.59 6.78
N ALA A 199 -6.14 -4.48 7.20
CA ALA A 199 -7.30 -3.91 6.54
C ALA A 199 -7.05 -2.44 6.24
N GLY A 200 -7.89 -1.88 5.37
CA GLY A 200 -7.85 -0.48 5.01
C GLY A 200 -9.16 -0.01 4.44
N VAL A 201 -9.54 1.22 4.75
CA VAL A 201 -10.65 1.92 4.09
C VAL A 201 -10.25 3.37 3.86
N ALA A 202 -10.48 3.88 2.66
CA ALA A 202 -10.27 5.26 2.28
C ALA A 202 -11.60 5.82 1.76
N LEU A 203 -12.08 6.89 2.37
CA LEU A 203 -13.36 7.51 2.06
C LEU A 203 -13.10 8.92 1.55
N PRO A 204 -13.48 9.25 0.30
CA PRO A 204 -13.49 10.63 -0.17
C PRO A 204 -14.72 11.35 0.41
N TYR A 205 -14.61 12.64 0.65
CA TYR A 205 -15.75 13.46 1.08
C TYR A 205 -15.51 14.94 0.84
N GLY A 206 -16.57 15.74 0.95
CA GLY A 206 -16.46 17.19 0.88
C GLY A 206 -15.94 17.63 -0.49
N ASN A 207 -14.72 18.15 -0.55
CA ASN A 207 -14.06 18.64 -1.75
C ASN A 207 -13.52 17.54 -2.67
N SER A 208 -13.90 16.27 -2.49
CA SER A 208 -13.56 15.19 -3.42
C SER A 208 -14.60 14.08 -3.40
N ASP A 209 -14.83 13.50 -4.59
CA ASP A 209 -15.79 12.41 -4.81
C ASP A 209 -15.07 11.05 -4.98
N VAL A 210 -13.75 11.11 -5.19
CA VAL A 210 -12.86 9.95 -5.33
C VAL A 210 -11.61 10.15 -4.48
N VAL A 211 -11.07 9.05 -3.95
CA VAL A 211 -9.77 9.08 -3.27
C VAL A 211 -8.68 9.21 -4.33
N PRO A 212 -7.66 10.07 -4.15
CA PRO A 212 -6.54 10.15 -5.08
C PRO A 212 -5.90 8.79 -5.31
N TYR A 213 -5.62 8.45 -6.56
CA TYR A 213 -5.06 7.15 -6.96
C TYR A 213 -3.82 6.76 -6.12
N VAL A 214 -2.91 7.71 -5.86
CA VAL A 214 -1.69 7.46 -5.06
C VAL A 214 -1.97 7.14 -3.58
N LYS A 215 -3.20 7.39 -3.11
CA LYS A 215 -3.66 7.11 -1.74
C LYS A 215 -4.60 5.91 -1.68
N GLN A 216 -5.01 5.34 -2.82
CA GLN A 216 -5.74 4.08 -2.87
C GLN A 216 -4.86 2.90 -2.45
N PHE A 217 -5.50 1.76 -2.26
CA PHE A 217 -4.89 0.50 -1.88
C PHE A 217 -4.69 -0.41 -3.08
N PHE A 218 -3.75 -1.36 -2.96
CA PHE A 218 -3.50 -2.40 -3.95
C PHE A 218 -3.09 -3.69 -3.23
N VAL A 219 -3.27 -4.84 -3.91
CA VAL A 219 -2.91 -6.17 -3.40
C VAL A 219 -2.09 -6.92 -4.46
N GLY A 220 -1.21 -7.81 -3.99
CA GLY A 220 -0.29 -8.63 -4.80
C GLY A 220 1.19 -8.23 -4.62
N GLY A 221 2.09 -9.18 -4.90
CA GLY A 221 3.54 -9.01 -4.81
C GLY A 221 4.17 -9.54 -3.51
N THR A 222 5.46 -9.30 -3.35
CA THR A 222 6.34 -9.99 -2.39
C THR A 222 6.05 -9.73 -0.89
N ASN A 223 5.32 -8.66 -0.57
CA ASN A 223 4.95 -8.24 0.80
C ASN A 223 3.43 -8.21 1.01
N SER A 224 2.70 -8.91 0.14
CA SER A 224 1.23 -8.94 0.06
C SER A 224 0.81 -10.40 -0.23
N VAL A 225 -0.07 -10.64 -1.19
CA VAL A 225 -0.42 -11.99 -1.67
C VAL A 225 0.60 -12.43 -2.72
N ARG A 226 1.54 -13.28 -2.33
CA ARG A 226 2.75 -13.61 -3.11
C ARG A 226 2.50 -14.40 -4.39
N ALA A 227 1.37 -15.08 -4.47
CA ALA A 227 0.92 -15.81 -5.64
C ALA A 227 0.50 -14.91 -6.82
N PHE A 228 0.35 -13.61 -6.59
CA PHE A 228 -0.11 -12.65 -7.58
C PHE A 228 0.94 -11.57 -7.81
N ARG A 229 1.00 -11.03 -9.03
CA ARG A 229 1.89 -9.91 -9.35
C ARG A 229 1.50 -8.68 -8.55
N ALA A 230 2.46 -7.78 -8.32
CA ALA A 230 2.19 -6.52 -7.64
C ALA A 230 1.05 -5.77 -8.34
N ARG A 231 0.07 -5.29 -7.56
CA ARG A 231 -1.08 -4.49 -8.04
C ARG A 231 -1.95 -5.19 -9.08
N SER A 232 -2.09 -6.51 -9.00
CA SER A 232 -2.88 -7.29 -9.98
C SER A 232 -4.17 -7.88 -9.43
N VAL A 233 -4.41 -7.80 -8.12
CA VAL A 233 -5.59 -8.38 -7.48
C VAL A 233 -6.68 -7.33 -7.31
N GLY A 234 -7.92 -7.69 -7.67
CA GLY A 234 -9.13 -6.89 -7.51
C GLY A 234 -9.24 -5.73 -8.52
N PRO A 235 -10.09 -4.73 -8.25
CA PRO A 235 -11.07 -4.69 -7.16
C PRO A 235 -12.17 -5.75 -7.31
N GLY A 236 -12.59 -6.39 -6.21
CA GLY A 236 -13.62 -7.42 -6.21
C GLY A 236 -13.31 -8.54 -7.20
N ILE A 237 -14.21 -8.77 -8.15
CA ILE A 237 -14.07 -9.76 -9.24
C ILE A 237 -13.70 -9.11 -10.58
N TYR A 238 -13.47 -7.80 -10.60
CA TYR A 238 -13.21 -7.06 -11.83
C TYR A 238 -12.02 -7.63 -12.61
N VAL A 239 -12.20 -7.75 -13.94
CA VAL A 239 -11.17 -8.17 -14.87
C VAL A 239 -10.86 -7.01 -15.81
N PRO A 240 -9.62 -6.47 -15.80
CA PRO A 240 -9.23 -5.44 -16.74
C PRO A 240 -9.24 -5.99 -18.17
N ASP A 241 -9.62 -5.15 -19.14
CA ASP A 241 -9.59 -5.53 -20.54
C ASP A 241 -8.13 -5.79 -20.99
N ALA A 242 -7.85 -7.04 -21.32
CA ALA A 242 -6.53 -7.51 -21.75
C ALA A 242 -6.18 -7.15 -23.21
N SER A 243 -7.11 -6.54 -23.95
CA SER A 243 -6.99 -6.25 -25.40
C SER A 243 -5.77 -5.41 -25.77
N SER A 244 -5.24 -4.61 -24.84
CA SER A 244 -4.08 -3.73 -25.07
C SER A 244 -2.71 -4.37 -24.79
N GLY A 245 -2.67 -5.57 -24.19
CA GLY A 245 -1.42 -6.21 -23.75
C GLY A 245 -0.67 -5.47 -22.63
N VAL A 246 -1.28 -4.43 -22.04
CA VAL A 246 -0.72 -3.64 -20.93
C VAL A 246 -1.30 -4.16 -19.61
N LEU A 247 -0.42 -4.46 -18.65
CA LEU A 247 -0.83 -4.72 -17.27
C LEU A 247 -1.34 -3.41 -16.65
N ILE A 248 -2.63 -3.36 -16.35
CA ILE A 248 -3.26 -2.22 -15.68
C ILE A 248 -3.16 -2.45 -14.17
N ASP A 249 -2.50 -1.53 -13.48
CA ASP A 249 -2.44 -1.52 -12.01
C ASP A 249 -3.85 -1.44 -11.44
N GLN A 250 -4.19 -2.39 -10.56
CA GLN A 250 -5.46 -2.46 -9.88
C GLN A 250 -5.39 -1.76 -8.53
N THR A 251 -6.32 -0.82 -8.30
CA THR A 251 -6.44 -0.06 -7.07
C THR A 251 -7.88 0.00 -6.56
N GLY A 252 -8.02 0.15 -5.24
CA GLY A 252 -9.31 0.25 -4.57
C GLY A 252 -9.26 1.08 -3.30
N ASP A 253 -10.43 1.40 -2.78
CA ASP A 253 -10.63 2.25 -1.62
C ASP A 253 -10.68 1.43 -0.33
N ILE A 254 -11.07 0.16 -0.41
CA ILE A 254 -11.07 -0.81 0.68
C ILE A 254 -10.02 -1.87 0.40
N ARG A 255 -9.36 -2.38 1.45
CA ARG A 255 -8.37 -3.46 1.37
C ARG A 255 -8.57 -4.41 2.53
N PHE A 256 -8.41 -5.70 2.26
CA PHE A 256 -8.25 -6.72 3.29
C PHE A 256 -7.17 -7.70 2.86
N GLU A 257 -6.31 -8.07 3.79
CA GLU A 257 -5.32 -9.13 3.63
C GLU A 257 -5.11 -9.92 4.91
N ALA A 258 -4.86 -11.21 4.73
CA ALA A 258 -4.45 -12.13 5.77
C ALA A 258 -3.23 -12.92 5.29
N ASN A 259 -2.23 -13.08 6.15
CA ASN A 259 -1.06 -13.91 5.87
C ASN A 259 -0.84 -14.84 7.06
N LEU A 260 -0.51 -16.09 6.79
CA LEU A 260 -0.09 -17.07 7.79
C LEU A 260 1.18 -17.75 7.29
N GLU A 261 2.24 -17.72 8.11
CA GLU A 261 3.55 -18.24 7.74
C GLU A 261 4.17 -19.04 8.89
N TYR A 262 4.49 -20.30 8.61
CA TYR A 262 5.28 -21.15 9.50
C TYR A 262 6.75 -21.13 9.07
N ARG A 263 7.61 -20.54 9.90
CA ARG A 263 9.05 -20.41 9.68
C ARG A 263 9.80 -21.45 10.50
N PHE A 264 10.73 -22.17 9.88
CA PHE A 264 11.53 -23.20 10.55
C PHE A 264 13.00 -23.13 10.15
N THR A 265 13.90 -23.53 11.06
CA THR A 265 15.34 -23.53 10.79
C THR A 265 15.74 -24.78 10.01
N ILE A 266 16.43 -24.60 8.87
CA ILE A 266 17.00 -25.72 8.08
C ILE A 266 18.43 -25.98 8.56
N ALA A 267 19.31 -24.98 8.44
CA ALA A 267 20.70 -25.06 8.88
C ALA A 267 21.30 -23.66 9.06
N GLY A 268 21.84 -23.35 10.25
CA GLY A 268 22.47 -22.06 10.52
C GLY A 268 21.56 -20.87 10.20
N PHE A 269 22.01 -19.99 9.29
CA PHE A 269 21.26 -18.83 8.80
C PHE A 269 20.20 -19.17 7.74
N LEU A 270 20.15 -20.42 7.25
CA LEU A 270 19.18 -20.86 6.25
C LEU A 270 17.90 -21.35 6.95
N LYS A 271 16.78 -20.69 6.63
CA LYS A 271 15.46 -21.00 7.19
C LYS A 271 14.46 -21.28 6.07
N GLY A 272 13.54 -22.20 6.31
CA GLY A 272 12.40 -22.47 5.44
C GLY A 272 11.14 -21.77 5.93
N ALA A 273 10.13 -21.68 5.07
CA ALA A 273 8.76 -21.52 5.51
C ALA A 273 7.76 -22.11 4.53
N VAL A 274 6.58 -22.36 5.09
CA VAL A 274 5.34 -22.63 4.38
C VAL A 274 4.39 -21.48 4.70
N PHE A 275 3.70 -20.96 3.70
CA PHE A 275 2.79 -19.84 3.90
C PHE A 275 1.50 -19.95 3.10
N GLY A 276 0.47 -19.28 3.61
CA GLY A 276 -0.79 -19.00 2.93
C GLY A 276 -1.09 -17.50 3.04
N ASP A 277 -1.46 -16.90 1.91
CA ASP A 277 -1.81 -15.50 1.79
C ASP A 277 -3.23 -15.39 1.20
N ALA A 278 -4.00 -14.44 1.68
CA ALA A 278 -5.30 -14.11 1.12
C ALA A 278 -5.48 -12.59 1.10
N GLY A 279 -6.14 -12.06 0.09
CA GLY A 279 -6.47 -10.64 0.07
C GLY A 279 -7.24 -10.20 -1.15
N ASN A 280 -7.87 -9.03 -1.02
CA ASN A 280 -8.48 -8.32 -2.12
C ASN A 280 -8.61 -6.82 -1.78
N ILE A 281 -8.96 -6.04 -2.79
CA ILE A 281 -9.35 -4.63 -2.69
C ILE A 281 -10.75 -4.47 -3.26
N TRP A 282 -11.44 -3.40 -2.87
CA TRP A 282 -12.78 -3.06 -3.38
C TRP A 282 -12.94 -1.56 -3.49
N LEU A 283 -13.97 -1.14 -4.21
CA LEU A 283 -14.37 0.26 -4.35
C LEU A 283 -15.43 0.59 -3.30
N VAL A 284 -15.35 1.80 -2.75
CA VAL A 284 -16.41 2.30 -1.84
C VAL A 284 -17.63 2.74 -2.64
N ASN A 285 -17.39 3.32 -3.81
CA ASN A 285 -18.42 3.79 -4.73
C ASN A 285 -18.42 2.87 -5.95
N ASP A 286 -19.61 2.54 -6.46
CA ASP A 286 -19.76 1.83 -7.73
C ASP A 286 -19.11 2.63 -8.86
N ASP A 287 -18.44 1.92 -9.76
CA ASP A 287 -17.73 2.48 -10.90
C ASP A 287 -18.11 1.68 -12.15
N PRO A 288 -18.94 2.25 -13.06
CA PRO A 288 -19.36 1.56 -14.28
C PRO A 288 -18.21 1.10 -15.18
N GLN A 289 -17.01 1.66 -15.02
CA GLN A 289 -15.80 1.25 -15.75
C GLN A 289 -15.12 0.01 -15.13
N ARG A 290 -15.49 -0.35 -13.90
CA ARG A 290 -14.93 -1.46 -13.13
C ARG A 290 -16.06 -2.30 -12.49
N PRO A 291 -16.91 -2.96 -13.32
CA PRO A 291 -18.05 -3.73 -12.82
C PRO A 291 -17.62 -4.87 -11.89
N GLY A 292 -18.38 -5.08 -10.81
CA GLY A 292 -18.08 -6.08 -9.78
C GLY A 292 -16.89 -5.73 -8.89
N GLY A 293 -16.51 -4.44 -8.86
CA GLY A 293 -15.42 -3.92 -8.03
C GLY A 293 -15.87 -3.37 -6.68
N ASP A 294 -17.15 -3.12 -6.50
CA ASP A 294 -17.74 -2.62 -5.26
C ASP A 294 -17.77 -3.68 -4.16
N LEU A 295 -17.82 -3.24 -2.89
CA LEU A 295 -17.82 -4.16 -1.75
C LEU A 295 -19.24 -4.64 -1.42
N GLU A 296 -19.51 -5.91 -1.72
CA GLU A 296 -20.68 -6.60 -1.18
C GLU A 296 -20.31 -7.50 0.01
N TRP A 297 -20.81 -7.19 1.22
CA TRP A 297 -20.47 -7.91 2.45
C TRP A 297 -20.74 -9.42 2.40
N SER A 298 -21.74 -9.85 1.64
CA SER A 298 -22.07 -11.27 1.39
C SER A 298 -20.99 -12.00 0.56
N HIS A 299 -20.25 -11.28 -0.28
CA HIS A 299 -19.28 -11.85 -1.22
C HIS A 299 -17.82 -11.63 -0.81
N VAL A 300 -17.53 -10.84 0.22
CA VAL A 300 -16.15 -10.54 0.67
C VAL A 300 -15.26 -11.77 0.77
N LEU A 301 -15.72 -12.82 1.46
CA LEU A 301 -14.94 -14.05 1.60
C LEU A 301 -14.87 -14.85 0.29
N SER A 302 -15.89 -14.75 -0.57
CA SER A 302 -15.92 -15.45 -1.86
C SER A 302 -15.11 -14.74 -2.96
N GLU A 303 -14.66 -13.53 -2.67
CA GLU A 303 -13.86 -12.70 -3.56
C GLU A 303 -12.40 -12.59 -3.12
N LEU A 304 -11.98 -13.25 -2.03
CA LEU A 304 -10.58 -13.25 -1.65
C LEU A 304 -9.73 -14.02 -2.67
N ALA A 305 -8.69 -13.37 -3.20
CA ALA A 305 -7.63 -14.09 -3.89
C ALA A 305 -6.79 -14.83 -2.85
N VAL A 306 -6.56 -16.12 -3.06
CA VAL A 306 -5.84 -16.99 -2.11
C VAL A 306 -4.63 -17.58 -2.82
N GLY A 307 -3.49 -17.56 -2.15
CA GLY A 307 -2.26 -18.19 -2.60
C GLY A 307 -1.58 -18.96 -1.48
N ALA A 308 -0.79 -19.95 -1.86
CA ALA A 308 0.08 -20.67 -0.93
C ALA A 308 1.45 -20.86 -1.54
N GLY A 309 2.46 -21.11 -0.70
CA GLY A 309 3.80 -21.27 -1.19
C GLY A 309 4.81 -21.76 -0.19
N LEU A 310 6.02 -21.95 -0.71
CA LEU A 310 7.22 -22.34 0.02
C LEU A 310 8.25 -21.22 -0.11
N GLY A 311 8.98 -20.94 0.96
CA GLY A 311 9.98 -19.89 1.00
C GLY A 311 11.30 -20.35 1.60
N LEU A 312 12.40 -19.85 1.04
CA LEU A 312 13.73 -19.94 1.62
C LEU A 312 14.18 -18.56 2.08
N ARG A 313 14.76 -18.49 3.28
CA ARG A 313 15.27 -17.26 3.91
C ARG A 313 16.74 -17.45 4.22
N PHE A 314 17.56 -16.54 3.72
CA PHE A 314 18.95 -16.38 4.11
C PHE A 314 19.02 -15.22 5.10
N ASP A 315 19.28 -15.52 6.37
CA ASP A 315 19.21 -14.56 7.49
C ASP A 315 20.53 -14.54 8.30
N PRO A 316 21.58 -13.87 7.77
CA PRO A 316 22.85 -13.61 8.46
C PRO A 316 22.75 -12.46 9.49
N GLU A 317 21.57 -12.21 10.08
CA GLU A 317 21.28 -11.17 11.09
C GLU A 317 21.26 -9.72 10.58
N VAL A 318 22.07 -9.38 9.57
CA VAL A 318 22.15 -8.00 9.03
C VAL A 318 21.05 -7.71 8.02
N ILE A 319 20.79 -8.64 7.10
CA ILE A 319 19.81 -8.51 6.02
C ILE A 319 19.18 -9.87 5.79
N VAL A 320 17.85 -9.92 5.71
CA VAL A 320 17.14 -11.15 5.30
C VAL A 320 16.88 -11.11 3.80
N VAL A 321 17.38 -12.10 3.07
CA VAL A 321 17.03 -12.33 1.66
C VAL A 321 16.02 -13.47 1.57
N ARG A 322 14.96 -13.27 0.78
CA ARG A 322 13.86 -14.23 0.60
C ARG A 322 13.76 -14.70 -0.84
N LEU A 323 13.53 -15.99 -1.00
CA LEU A 323 13.17 -16.65 -2.24
C LEU A 323 11.85 -17.38 -1.99
N ASP A 324 10.75 -16.87 -2.53
CA ASP A 324 9.42 -17.44 -2.32
C ASP A 324 8.88 -17.98 -3.65
N LEU A 325 8.45 -19.24 -3.66
CA LEU A 325 7.68 -19.87 -4.72
C LEU A 325 6.23 -19.95 -4.27
N ALA A 326 5.34 -19.26 -4.98
CA ALA A 326 3.93 -19.17 -4.63
C ALA A 326 3.05 -19.56 -5.82
N THR A 327 1.91 -20.18 -5.54
CA THR A 327 0.89 -20.51 -6.52
C THR A 327 -0.45 -19.93 -6.10
N PRO A 328 -1.27 -19.43 -7.03
CA PRO A 328 -2.66 -19.13 -6.72
C PRO A 328 -3.37 -20.44 -6.37
N LEU A 329 -4.22 -20.39 -5.36
CA LEU A 329 -5.17 -21.43 -5.00
C LEU A 329 -6.59 -20.99 -5.36
N ARG A 330 -6.86 -19.69 -5.27
CA ARG A 330 -8.14 -19.10 -5.66
C ARG A 330 -7.95 -17.78 -6.40
N GLN A 331 -8.61 -17.64 -7.56
CA GLN A 331 -8.59 -16.44 -8.39
C GLN A 331 -10.00 -15.85 -8.52
N PRO A 332 -10.30 -14.69 -7.92
CA PRO A 332 -11.64 -14.08 -7.95
C PRO A 332 -12.09 -13.62 -9.34
N SER A 333 -11.11 -13.32 -10.20
CA SER A 333 -11.32 -12.91 -11.60
C SER A 333 -11.83 -14.03 -12.51
N LEU A 334 -11.80 -15.29 -12.06
CA LEU A 334 -12.34 -16.41 -12.82
C LEU A 334 -13.88 -16.51 -12.65
N PRO A 335 -14.59 -17.08 -13.63
CA PRO A 335 -16.01 -17.36 -13.53
C PRO A 335 -16.37 -18.14 -12.25
N GLU A 336 -17.59 -17.95 -11.77
CA GLU A 336 -18.11 -18.70 -10.63
C GLU A 336 -18.09 -20.21 -10.93
N GLY A 337 -17.58 -21.02 -10.01
CA GLY A 337 -17.27 -22.44 -10.22
C GLY A 337 -15.79 -22.74 -10.51
N ASP A 338 -15.11 -21.86 -11.26
CA ASP A 338 -13.70 -22.08 -11.68
C ASP A 338 -12.69 -21.32 -10.82
N ARG A 339 -13.15 -20.60 -9.79
CA ARG A 339 -12.30 -19.75 -8.95
C ARG A 339 -11.23 -20.53 -8.21
N TRP A 340 -11.51 -21.77 -7.82
CA TRP A 340 -10.53 -22.66 -7.17
C TRP A 340 -9.77 -23.45 -8.22
N VAL A 341 -8.45 -23.27 -8.27
CA VAL A 341 -7.63 -23.85 -9.36
C VAL A 341 -7.23 -25.32 -9.14
N PHE A 342 -7.80 -25.96 -8.12
CA PHE A 342 -7.53 -27.34 -7.72
C PHE A 342 -8.78 -28.23 -7.69
N ASP A 343 -9.95 -27.71 -8.07
CA ASP A 343 -11.21 -28.47 -8.09
C ASP A 343 -11.35 -29.35 -9.36
N ASP A 344 -10.41 -29.24 -10.31
CA ASP A 344 -10.38 -29.95 -11.58
C ASP A 344 -9.62 -31.30 -11.49
N LEU A 345 -9.99 -32.26 -12.36
CA LEU A 345 -9.26 -33.54 -12.57
C LEU A 345 -7.78 -33.35 -12.97
N GLN A 346 -7.40 -32.14 -13.39
CA GLN A 346 -6.02 -31.71 -13.64
C GLN A 346 -5.75 -30.42 -12.84
N PRO A 347 -5.15 -30.50 -11.65
CA PRO A 347 -4.89 -29.32 -10.83
C PRO A 347 -3.94 -28.34 -11.55
N ARG A 348 -4.40 -27.11 -11.79
CA ARG A 348 -3.66 -26.03 -12.48
C ARG A 348 -2.69 -25.27 -11.56
N ILE A 349 -2.36 -25.86 -10.42
CA ILE A 349 -1.52 -25.28 -9.36
C ILE A 349 -0.09 -25.02 -9.87
N PHE A 350 0.36 -25.73 -10.90
CA PHE A 350 1.70 -25.53 -11.46
C PHE A 350 1.75 -24.55 -12.65
N ASP A 351 0.60 -24.17 -13.21
CA ASP A 351 0.54 -23.35 -14.42
C ASP A 351 0.90 -21.89 -14.15
N ASN A 352 0.69 -21.43 -12.91
CA ASN A 352 0.82 -20.03 -12.51
C ASN A 352 1.75 -19.86 -11.30
N VAL A 353 2.85 -20.61 -11.24
CA VAL A 353 3.85 -20.46 -10.19
C VAL A 353 4.58 -19.12 -10.35
N VAL A 354 4.54 -18.30 -9.30
CA VAL A 354 5.23 -17.03 -9.20
C VAL A 354 6.47 -17.19 -8.33
N PHE A 355 7.62 -16.83 -8.90
CA PHE A 355 8.87 -16.75 -8.17
C PHE A 355 9.13 -15.30 -7.74
N ASN A 356 9.43 -15.14 -6.45
CA ASN A 356 9.62 -13.85 -5.81
C ASN A 356 11.00 -13.77 -5.15
N ILE A 357 11.71 -12.66 -5.37
CA ILE A 357 12.92 -12.29 -4.64
C ILE A 357 12.65 -11.01 -3.85
N ALA A 358 12.99 -11.00 -2.57
CA ALA A 358 12.77 -9.84 -1.72
C ALA A 358 13.80 -9.69 -0.59
N ILE A 359 13.90 -8.48 -0.06
CA ILE A 359 14.75 -8.13 1.09
C ILE A 359 13.85 -7.81 2.30
N GLY A 360 14.28 -8.19 3.50
CA GLY A 360 13.53 -8.08 4.75
C GLY A 360 12.52 -9.22 4.94
N TYR A 361 11.71 -9.17 6.00
CA TYR A 361 10.58 -10.09 6.17
C TYR A 361 9.34 -9.59 5.36
N PRO A 362 8.42 -10.49 4.92
CA PRO A 362 7.25 -10.11 4.11
C PRO A 362 6.32 -9.11 4.81
N PHE A 363 6.37 -9.11 6.14
CA PHE A 363 5.63 -8.29 7.08
C PHE A 363 6.25 -8.46 8.47
#